data_AF-A0A1G0PBE9-F1
#
_entry.id   AF-A0A1G0PBE9-F1
#
_cell.length_a   1.000
_cell.length_b   1.000
_cell.length_c   1.000
_cell.angle_alpha   90.00
_cell.angle_beta   90.00
_cell.angle_gamma   90.00
#
_symmetry.space_group_name_H-M   'P 1'
#
loop_
_entity.id
_entity.type
_entity.pdbx_description
1 polymer ?
#
loop_
_entity_poly.entity_id
_entity_poly.type
_entity_poly.pdbx_seq_one_letter_code
_entity_poly.pdbx_strand_id
1 'polypeptide(L)' 'MKEKVSCKEVMRYVCECMAQDISSERCIALKEHLESCEHCKQYFKSVELTIDCYRKYNVELPENAHKKLMNFLNLPDE' A
#
# COMPACT_ATOMS: atom_id res chain seq x y z
N MET A 1 -7.63 28.25 -10.92
CA MET A 1 -7.49 27.15 -11.90
C MET A 1 -7.57 25.84 -11.12
N LYS A 2 -8.53 24.95 -11.42
CA LYS A 2 -8.52 23.60 -10.84
C LYS A 2 -7.39 22.82 -11.53
N GLU A 3 -6.34 22.47 -10.79
CA GLU A 3 -5.26 21.64 -11.31
C GLU A 3 -5.82 20.28 -11.73
N LYS A 4 -5.56 19.88 -12.98
CA LYS A 4 -5.95 18.56 -13.47
C LYS A 4 -5.00 17.53 -12.90
N VAL A 5 -5.51 16.70 -12.00
CA VAL A 5 -4.78 15.56 -11.41
C VAL A 5 -4.33 14.62 -12.53
N SER A 6 -3.03 14.32 -12.57
CA SER A 6 -2.44 13.38 -13.52
C SER A 6 -2.42 11.95 -12.99
N CYS A 7 -2.36 10.95 -13.90
CA CYS A 7 -2.24 9.53 -13.51
C CYS A 7 -1.02 9.27 -12.60
N LYS A 8 0.10 9.97 -12.85
CA LYS A 8 1.32 9.86 -12.03
C LYS A 8 1.08 10.29 -10.58
N GLU A 9 0.28 11.34 -10.39
CA GLU A 9 -0.09 11.81 -9.05
C GLU A 9 -1.06 10.85 -8.38
N VAL A 10 -1.96 10.23 -9.14
CA VAL A 10 -2.84 9.16 -8.65
C VAL A 10 -2.04 7.97 -8.14
N MET A 11 -1.09 7.48 -8.92
CA MET A 11 -0.26 6.34 -8.51
C MET A 11 0.56 6.63 -7.25
N ARG A 12 1.16 7.82 -7.16
CA ARG A 12 1.91 8.24 -5.97
C ARG A 12 1.01 8.32 -4.73
N TYR A 13 -0.16 8.93 -4.88
CA TYR A 13 -1.07 9.17 -3.78
C TYR A 13 -1.82 7.91 -3.32
N VAL A 14 -2.14 6.96 -4.22
CA VAL A 14 -2.66 5.64 -3.83
C VAL A 14 -1.72 4.95 -2.84
N CYS A 15 -0.40 5.05 -3.05
CA CYS A 15 0.59 4.51 -2.14
C CYS A 15 0.69 5.29 -0.81
N GLU A 16 0.46 6.60 -0.82
CA GLU A 16 0.55 7.47 0.36
C GLU A 16 -0.74 7.47 1.22
N CYS A 17 -1.92 7.39 0.60
CA CYS A 17 -3.21 7.52 1.28
C CYS A 17 -3.67 6.26 2.03
N MET A 18 -3.07 5.10 1.77
CA MET A 18 -3.30 3.92 2.62
C MET A 18 -2.74 4.11 4.04
N ALA A 19 -1.91 5.13 4.27
CA ALA A 19 -1.27 5.38 5.56
C ALA A 19 -1.79 6.61 6.31
N GLN A 20 -2.56 7.53 5.69
CA GLN A 20 -2.93 8.83 6.31
C GLN A 20 -4.30 9.38 5.91
N ASP A 21 -4.76 10.37 6.70
CA ASP A 21 -6.11 10.96 6.78
C ASP A 21 -6.76 11.27 5.42
N ILE A 22 -7.97 10.74 5.25
CA ILE A 22 -8.69 10.51 3.98
C ILE A 22 -9.63 11.68 3.63
N SER A 23 -9.55 12.78 4.39
CA SER A 23 -10.53 13.88 4.39
C SER A 23 -10.10 15.14 3.62
N SER A 24 -8.87 15.20 3.11
CA SER A 24 -8.39 16.37 2.36
C SER A 24 -9.06 16.51 0.98
N GLU A 25 -9.23 17.75 0.49
CA GLU A 25 -9.77 18.06 -0.86
C GLU A 25 -8.99 17.35 -1.97
N ARG A 26 -7.69 17.16 -1.76
CA ARG A 26 -6.80 16.42 -2.65
C ARG A 26 -7.21 14.94 -2.75
N CYS A 27 -7.61 14.34 -1.63
CA CYS A 27 -8.11 12.96 -1.61
C CYS A 27 -9.38 12.80 -2.45
N ILE A 28 -10.29 13.77 -2.36
CA ILE A 28 -11.55 13.77 -3.11
C ILE A 28 -11.26 13.83 -4.62
N ALA A 29 -10.44 14.79 -5.07
CA ALA A 29 -10.07 14.92 -6.48
C ALA A 29 -9.37 13.66 -7.04
N LEU A 30 -8.60 12.99 -6.19
CA LEU A 30 -7.93 11.73 -6.51
C LEU A 30 -8.90 10.55 -6.63
N LYS A 31 -9.87 10.45 -5.73
CA LYS A 31 -10.96 9.46 -5.82
C LYS A 31 -11.79 9.67 -7.08
N GLU A 32 -12.12 10.92 -7.40
CA GLU A 32 -12.84 11.26 -8.63
C GLU A 32 -12.07 10.86 -9.89
N HIS A 33 -10.76 11.11 -9.94
CA HIS A 33 -9.92 10.65 -11.05
C HIS A 33 -9.83 9.13 -11.12
N LEU A 34 -9.68 8.45 -9.98
CA LEU A 34 -9.61 7.00 -9.91
C LEU A 34 -10.87 6.33 -10.45
N GLU A 35 -12.05 6.88 -10.13
CA GLU A 35 -13.33 6.34 -10.62
C GLU A 35 -13.58 6.62 -12.11
N SER A 36 -13.02 7.70 -12.65
CA SER A 36 -13.23 8.12 -14.05
C SER A 36 -12.16 7.63 -15.03
N CYS A 37 -11.00 7.16 -14.54
CA CYS A 37 -9.89 6.70 -15.37
C CYS A 37 -9.68 5.18 -15.25
N GLU A 38 -10.07 4.45 -16.31
CA GLU A 38 -9.99 2.98 -16.35
C GLU A 38 -8.58 2.45 -16.09
N HIS A 39 -7.55 3.11 -16.63
CA HIS A 39 -6.16 2.71 -16.42
C HIS A 39 -5.75 2.81 -14.94
N CYS A 40 -6.12 3.91 -14.27
CA CYS A 40 -5.86 4.11 -12.85
C CYS A 40 -6.64 3.10 -11.99
N LYS A 41 -7.89 2.81 -12.36
CA LYS A 41 -8.75 1.85 -11.67
C LYS A 41 -8.19 0.43 -11.73
N GLN A 42 -7.71 0.01 -12.90
CA GLN A 42 -7.04 -1.28 -13.08
C GLN A 42 -5.74 -1.37 -12.28
N TYR A 43 -4.91 -0.31 -12.31
CA TYR A 43 -3.68 -0.26 -11.55
C TYR A 43 -3.95 -0.35 -10.04
N PHE A 44 -4.90 0.43 -9.53
CA PHE A 44 -5.31 0.38 -8.12
C PHE A 44 -5.74 -1.04 -7.70
N LYS A 45 -6.58 -1.69 -8.51
CA LYS A 45 -7.02 -3.07 -8.26
C LYS A 45 -5.86 -4.05 -8.24
N SER A 46 -4.86 -3.88 -9.11
CA SER A 46 -3.67 -4.74 -9.12
C SER A 46 -2.84 -4.62 -7.85
N VAL A 47 -2.71 -3.39 -7.33
CA VAL A 47 -2.00 -3.10 -6.07
C VAL A 47 -2.77 -3.67 -4.89
N GLU A 48 -4.09 -3.45 -4.85
CA GLU A 48 -4.98 -4.01 -3.81
C GLU A 48 -4.89 -5.54 -3.76
N LEU A 49 -4.98 -6.21 -4.92
CA LEU A 49 -4.83 -7.67 -5.02
C LEU A 49 -3.45 -8.14 -4.53
N THR A 50 -2.40 -7.40 -4.86
CA THR A 50 -1.03 -7.74 -4.42
C THR A 50 -0.91 -7.67 -2.90
N ILE A 51 -1.42 -6.59 -2.27
CA ILE A 51 -1.45 -6.43 -0.81
C ILE A 51 -2.23 -7.57 -0.16
N ASP A 52 -3.40 -7.88 -0.72
CA ASP A 52 -4.25 -8.97 -0.25
C ASP A 52 -3.54 -10.33 -0.31
N CYS A 53 -2.83 -10.60 -1.42
CA CYS A 53 -2.02 -11.80 -1.56
C CYS A 53 -0.97 -11.88 -0.45
N TYR A 54 -0.21 -10.81 -0.19
CA TYR A 54 0.79 -10.81 0.89
C TYR A 54 0.18 -10.93 2.29
N ARG A 55 -0.98 -10.32 2.55
CA ARG A 55 -1.69 -10.45 3.83
C ARG A 55 -2.21 -11.86 4.08
N LYS A 56 -2.76 -12.49 3.04
CA LYS A 56 -3.29 -13.87 3.08
C LYS A 56 -2.18 -14.92 3.00
N TYR A 57 -0.98 -14.54 2.57
CA TYR A 57 0.19 -15.39 2.56
C TYR A 57 0.65 -15.64 4.00
N ASN A 58 -0.06 -16.56 4.67
CA ASN A 58 0.22 -17.01 6.02
C ASN A 58 1.38 -18.01 5.97
N VAL A 59 2.61 -17.52 5.83
CA VAL A 59 3.79 -18.34 6.07
C VAL A 59 3.93 -18.48 7.57
N GLU A 60 3.60 -19.66 8.07
CA GLU A 60 4.04 -20.06 9.39
C GLU A 60 5.56 -20.07 9.38
N LEU A 61 6.15 -19.12 10.12
CA LEU A 61 7.58 -19.11 10.33
C LEU A 61 7.95 -20.36 11.15
N PRO A 62 9.06 -21.03 10.84
CA PRO A 62 9.57 -22.09 11.68
C PRO A 62 9.69 -21.59 13.13
N GLU A 63 9.36 -22.42 14.13
CA GLU A 63 9.39 -22.03 15.55
C GLU A 63 10.74 -21.42 15.98
N ASN A 64 11.83 -21.80 15.32
CA ASN A 64 13.18 -21.29 15.60
C ASN A 64 13.61 -20.08 14.76
N ALA A 65 12.75 -19.54 13.90
CA ALA A 65 13.09 -18.41 13.04
C ALA A 65 13.42 -17.15 13.84
N HIS A 66 12.65 -16.87 14.89
CA HIS A 66 12.88 -15.74 15.80
C HIS A 66 14.26 -15.86 16.47
N LYS A 67 14.54 -17.02 17.11
CA LYS A 67 15.82 -17.31 17.75
C LYS A 67 17.02 -17.20 16.80
N LYS A 68 16.88 -17.70 15.55
CA LYS A 68 17.92 -17.58 14.52
C LYS A 68 18.18 -16.12 14.15
N LEU A 69 17.13 -15.31 14.02
CA LEU A 69 17.23 -13.89 13.71
C LEU A 69 17.92 -13.13 14.85
N MET A 70 17.53 -13.36 16.11
CA MET A 70 18.15 -12.69 17.26
C MET A 70 19.64 -13.04 17.39
N ASN A 71 19.99 -14.31 17.21
CA ASN A 71 21.40 -14.74 17.17
C ASN A 71 22.18 -14.06 16.04
N PHE A 72 21.60 -13.94 14.83
CA PHE A 72 22.24 -13.29 13.70
C PHE A 72 22.45 -11.79 13.94
N LEU A 73 21.48 -11.12 14.56
CA LEU A 73 21.55 -9.70 14.90
C LEU A 73 22.37 -9.42 16.18
N ASN A 74 22.82 -10.46 16.87
CA ASN A 74 23.51 -10.38 18.16
C ASN A 74 22.69 -9.61 19.22
N LEU A 75 21.39 -9.87 19.25
CA LEU A 75 20.43 -9.31 20.20
C LEU A 75 19.95 -10.40 21.18
N PRO A 76 19.59 -10.03 22.42
CA PRO A 76 18.95 -10.97 23.35
C PRO A 76 17.56 -11.39 22.84
N ASP A 77 17.18 -12.62 23.18
CA ASP A 77 15.87 -13.23 22.87
C ASP A 77 14.93 -12.93 24.07
N GLU A 78 13.92 -12.05 23.88
CA GLU A 78 12.91 -11.65 24.89
C GLU A 78 11.51 -12.21 24.59
#